data_AF-A0A9X0LD09-F1
#
_entry.id   AF-A0A9X0LD09-F1
#
_cell.length_a   1.000
_cell.length_b   1.000
_cell.length_c   1.000
_cell.angle_alpha   90.00
_cell.angle_beta   90.00
_cell.angle_gamma   90.00
#
_symmetry.space_group_name_H-M   'P 1'
#
loop_
_entity.id
_entity.type
_entity.pdbx_description
1 polymer ?
#
loop_
_entity_poly.entity_id
_entity_poly.type
_entity_poly.pdbx_seq_one_letter_code
_entity_poly.pdbx_strand_id
1 'polypeptide(L)' 'MSGSDAAAACRLHEYAAAGIPFYWRIEQDPVHLYAYRLGPGGEREYELAADSADLVELTEPFDIKLPSAEIVP' A
#
# COMPACT_ATOMS: atom_id res chain seq x y z
N MET A 1 -10.52 3.53 -17.60
CA MET A 1 -9.24 3.20 -16.93
C MET A 1 -8.30 4.36 -17.20
N SER A 2 -8.05 5.21 -16.20
CA SER A 2 -7.11 6.33 -16.31
C SER A 2 -5.68 5.77 -16.39
N GLY A 3 -4.79 6.42 -17.15
CA GLY A 3 -3.40 5.97 -17.34
C GLY A 3 -2.56 5.90 -16.05
N SER A 4 -3.03 6.51 -14.95
CA SER A 4 -2.42 6.44 -13.62
C SER A 4 -2.52 5.04 -12.97
N ASP A 5 -3.69 4.40 -13.09
CA ASP A 5 -3.96 3.12 -12.40
C ASP A 5 -3.14 1.97 -12.98
N ALA A 6 -2.90 1.97 -14.29
CA ALA A 6 -2.13 0.94 -14.97
C ALA A 6 -0.64 1.01 -14.63
N ALA A 7 -0.07 2.22 -14.49
CA ALA A 7 1.33 2.40 -14.09
C ALA A 7 1.55 2.04 -12.61
N ALA A 8 0.59 2.36 -11.74
CA ALA A 8 0.62 1.91 -10.35
C ALA A 8 0.57 0.38 -10.26
N ALA A 9 -0.31 -0.28 -11.02
CA ALA A 9 -0.42 -1.74 -11.06
C ALA A 9 0.86 -2.42 -11.56
N CYS A 10 1.51 -1.88 -12.60
CA CYS A 10 2.78 -2.41 -13.12
C CYS A 10 3.88 -2.37 -12.04
N ARG A 11 3.98 -1.27 -11.27
CA ARG A 11 4.96 -1.15 -10.19
C ARG A 11 4.67 -2.09 -9.01
N LEU A 12 3.41 -2.34 -8.68
CA LEU A 12 3.06 -3.31 -7.64
C LEU A 12 3.64 -4.71 -7.95
N HIS A 13 3.53 -5.15 -9.20
CA HIS A 13 4.02 -6.46 -9.61
C HIS A 13 5.56 -6.56 -9.52
N GLU A 14 6.28 -5.49 -9.88
CA GLU A 14 7.74 -5.45 -9.77
C GLU A 14 8.22 -5.55 -8.32
N TYR A 15 7.59 -4.83 -7.39
CA TYR A 15 7.94 -4.87 -5.97
C TYR A 15 7.59 -6.20 -5.32
N ALA A 16 6.46 -6.79 -5.70
CA ALA A 16 6.08 -8.11 -5.23
C ALA A 16 7.05 -9.18 -5.77
N ALA A 17 7.49 -9.06 -7.02
CA ALA A 17 8.52 -9.92 -7.61
C ALA A 17 9.90 -9.72 -6.95
N ALA A 18 10.21 -8.53 -6.45
CA ALA A 18 11.40 -8.29 -5.64
C ALA A 18 11.31 -8.84 -4.21
N GLY A 19 10.13 -9.33 -3.79
CA GLY A 19 9.90 -9.92 -2.47
C GLY A 19 9.80 -8.88 -1.35
N ILE A 20 9.41 -7.63 -1.66
CA ILE A 20 9.22 -6.59 -0.64
C ILE A 20 8.00 -6.94 0.21
N PRO A 21 8.15 -7.21 1.53
CA PRO A 21 7.06 -7.79 2.32
C PRO A 21 5.89 -6.83 2.57
N PHE A 22 6.17 -5.52 2.71
CA PHE A 22 5.17 -4.49 3.00
C PHE A 22 5.35 -3.32 2.03
N TYR A 23 4.28 -2.92 1.36
CA TYR A 23 4.28 -1.83 0.39
C TYR A 23 3.13 -0.87 0.67
N TRP A 24 3.39 0.43 0.67
CA TRP A 24 2.38 1.46 0.92
C TRP A 24 2.24 2.35 -0.32
N ARG A 25 1.00 2.56 -0.76
CA ARG A 25 0.65 3.56 -1.79
C ARG A 25 -0.08 4.70 -1.11
N ILE A 26 0.39 5.91 -1.35
CA ILE A 26 -0.26 7.12 -0.87
C ILE A 26 -0.73 7.87 -2.11
N GLU A 27 -2.04 7.98 -2.25
CA GLU A 27 -2.65 8.93 -3.18
C GLU A 27 -2.68 10.30 -2.52
N GLN A 28 -2.46 11.34 -3.32
CA GLN A 28 -2.46 12.73 -2.89
C GLN A 28 -3.63 13.42 -3.59
N ASP A 29 -4.25 14.39 -2.91
CA ASP A 29 -5.39 15.17 -3.40
C ASP A 29 -6.61 14.33 -3.86
N PRO A 30 -7.38 13.73 -2.94
CA PRO A 30 -7.22 13.74 -1.48
C PRO A 30 -6.20 12.71 -1.00
N VAL A 31 -5.68 12.88 0.23
CA VAL A 31 -4.81 11.87 0.83
C VAL A 31 -5.60 10.59 1.09
N HIS A 32 -5.17 9.48 0.48
CA HIS A 32 -5.69 8.15 0.77
C HIS A 32 -4.52 7.16 0.85
N LEU A 33 -4.44 6.43 1.95
CA LEU A 33 -3.38 5.44 2.17
C LEU A 33 -3.89 4.04 1.87
N TYR A 34 -3.08 3.26 1.18
CA TYR A 34 -3.26 1.84 0.93
C TYR A 34 -2.01 1.10 1.40
N ALA A 35 -2.17 0.14 2.30
CA ALA A 35 -1.11 -0.71 2.80
C ALA A 35 -1.31 -2.14 2.29
N TYR A 36 -0.27 -2.68 1.69
CA TYR A 36 -0.25 -4.00 1.09
C TYR A 36 0.78 -4.88 1.78
N ARG A 37 0.48 -6.18 1.84
CA ARG A 37 1.36 -7.22 2.37
C ARG A 37 1.57 -8.28 1.29
N LEU A 38 2.81 -8.72 1.11
CA LEU A 38 3.11 -9.80 0.18
C LEU A 38 2.44 -11.09 0.66
N GLY A 39 1.65 -11.73 -0.21
CA GLY A 39 0.96 -12.97 0.12
C GLY A 39 1.92 -14.09 0.53
N PRO A 40 1.51 -15.01 1.41
CA PRO A 40 2.34 -16.12 1.87
C PRO A 40 2.62 -17.17 0.77
N GLY A 41 1.87 -17.11 -0.34
CA GLY A 41 2.08 -17.95 -1.51
C GLY A 41 3.15 -17.37 -2.43
N GLY A 42 4.01 -18.22 -2.99
CA GLY A 42 5.09 -17.84 -3.90
C GLY A 42 4.65 -17.17 -5.22
N GLU A 43 3.37 -16.82 -5.37
CA GLU A 43 2.83 -16.10 -6.52
C GLU A 43 3.25 -14.64 -6.59
N ARG A 44 3.97 -14.13 -5.57
CA ARG A 44 4.54 -12.76 -5.59
C ARG A 44 3.48 -11.73 -5.92
N GLU A 45 2.34 -11.81 -5.23
CA GLU A 45 1.25 -10.84 -5.34
C GLU A 45 0.99 -10.18 -3.98
N TYR A 46 0.55 -8.92 -4.04
CA TYR A 46 0.19 -8.15 -2.87
C TYR A 46 -1.27 -8.36 -2.49
N GLU A 47 -1.51 -8.59 -1.20
CA GLU A 47 -2.82 -8.54 -0.56
C GLU A 47 -3.00 -7.17 0.10
N LEU A 48 -4.18 -6.55 -0.04
CA LEU A 48 -4.50 -5.31 0.68
C LEU A 48 -4.67 -5.64 2.18
N ALA A 49 -3.81 -5.06 3.02
CA ALA A 49 -3.83 -5.25 4.46
C ALA A 49 -4.72 -4.20 5.17
N ALA A 50 -4.68 -2.95 4.70
CA ALA A 50 -5.54 -1.87 5.17
C ALA A 50 -5.59 -0.74 4.14
N ASP A 51 -6.67 0.03 4.14
CA ASP A 51 -6.73 1.33 3.47
C ASP A 51 -7.60 2.31 4.26
N SER A 52 -7.29 3.60 4.19
CA SER A 52 -8.04 4.62 4.90
C SER A 52 -7.75 6.01 4.36
N ALA A 53 -8.77 6.86 4.38
CA ALA A 53 -8.65 8.30 4.16
C ALA A 53 -8.37 9.06 5.47
N ASP A 54 -8.62 8.47 6.64
CA ASP A 54 -8.55 9.17 7.94
C ASP A 54 -7.45 8.64 8.86
N LEU A 55 -7.44 7.33 9.12
CA LEU A 55 -6.54 6.64 10.04
C LEU A 55 -6.26 5.23 9.54
N VAL A 56 -4.99 4.90 9.29
CA VAL A 56 -4.55 3.52 9.06
C VAL A 56 -4.06 2.93 10.38
N GLU A 57 -4.58 1.77 10.75
CA GLU A 57 -4.11 0.96 11.88
C GLU A 57 -3.61 -0.41 11.39
N LEU A 58 -2.40 -0.80 11.78
CA LEU A 58 -1.78 -2.08 11.42
C LEU A 58 -1.01 -2.64 12.61
N THR A 59 -0.91 -3.96 12.71
CA THR A 59 -0.15 -4.67 13.76
C THR A 59 1.16 -5.27 13.25
N GLU A 60 1.37 -5.28 11.93
CA GLU A 60 2.56 -5.79 11.28
C GLU A 60 3.16 -4.71 10.36
N PRO A 61 4.50 -4.63 10.23
CA PRO A 61 5.50 -5.41 10.96
C PRO A 61 5.64 -5.05 12.45
N PHE A 62 4.97 -3.98 12.88
CA PHE A 62 4.81 -3.57 14.26
C PHE A 62 3.51 -2.76 14.38
N ASP A 63 3.03 -2.55 15.60
CA ASP A 63 1.84 -1.77 15.86
C ASP A 63 2.04 -0.30 15.44
N ILE A 64 1.22 0.17 14.50
CA ILE A 64 1.22 1.55 14.01
C ILE A 64 -0.22 2.06 13.88
N LYS A 65 -0.40 3.33 14.28
CA LYS A 65 -1.59 4.14 14.03
C LYS A 65 -1.13 5.41 13.34
N LEU A 66 -1.50 5.59 12.08
CA LEU A 66 -1.06 6.72 11.25
C LEU A 66 -2.26 7.51 10.77
N PRO A 67 -2.54 8.69 11.36
CA PRO A 67 -3.54 9.60 10.83
C PRO A 67 -3.10 10.14 9.47
N SER A 68 -3.98 10.09 8.47
CA SER A 68 -3.68 10.57 7.12
C SER A 68 -3.33 12.06 7.09
N ALA A 69 -3.87 12.83 8.03
CA ALA A 69 -3.59 14.25 8.17
C ALA A 69 -2.13 14.58 8.53
N GLU A 70 -1.35 13.61 9.02
CA GLU A 70 0.08 13.78 9.32
C GLU A 70 0.97 13.57 8.09
N ILE A 71 0.42 13.03 7.00
CA ILE A 71 1.12 12.83 5.74
C ILE A 71 1.13 14.15 4.97
N VAL A 72 2.19 14.93 5.17
CA VAL A 72 2.46 16.17 4.45
C VAL A 72 3.29 15.88 3.18
N PRO A 73 3.09 16.63 2.08
CA PRO A 73 3.93 16.55 0.88
C PRO A 73 5.42 16.88 1.11
#